data_AF-A0A7C6QXP2-F1
#
_entry.id   AF-A0A7C6QXP2-F1
#
_cell.length_a   1.000
_cell.length_b   1.000
_cell.length_c   1.000
_cell.angle_alpha   90.00
_cell.angle_beta   90.00
_cell.angle_gamma   90.00
#
_symmetry.space_group_name_H-M   'P 1'
#
loop_
_entity.id
_entity.type
_entity.pdbx_description
1 polymer ?
#
loop_
_entity_poly.entity_id
_entity_poly.type
_entity_poly.pdbx_seq_one_letter_code
_entity_poly.pdbx_strand_id
1 'polypeptide(L)' 'MSQLPVLSGKEIIQLLKSIGFSEVSCKGSHVKLKGFRDGEKRIVIVPLHDELAFGTLRSILRQAGLTVKDLRNLI' A
#
# COMPACT_ATOMS: atom_id res chain seq x y z
N MET A 1 -20.21 8.34 5.92
CA MET A 1 -18.91 7.79 6.33
C MET A 1 -18.39 6.94 5.19
N SER A 2 -17.39 7.41 4.44
CA SER A 2 -16.95 6.73 3.23
C SER A 2 -16.03 5.57 3.62
N GLN A 3 -16.59 4.37 3.79
CA GLN A 3 -15.83 3.16 4.07
C GLN A 3 -14.75 2.98 2.99
N LEU A 4 -13.52 2.72 3.44
CA LEU A 4 -12.48 2.18 2.58
C LEU A 4 -12.78 0.69 2.37
N PRO A 5 -12.56 0.14 1.18
CA PRO A 5 -12.72 -1.29 0.96
C PRO A 5 -11.79 -2.07 1.89
N VAL A 6 -12.26 -3.22 2.36
CA VAL A 6 -11.41 -4.19 3.04
C VAL A 6 -10.52 -4.79 1.97
N LEU A 7 -9.21 -4.54 2.08
CA LEU A 7 -8.21 -5.03 1.14
C LEU A 7 -7.23 -5.92 1.86
N SER A 8 -6.83 -6.99 1.18
CA SER A 8 -5.72 -7.83 1.58
C SER A 8 -4.38 -7.15 1.36
N GLY A 9 -3.36 -7.62 2.07
CA GLY A 9 -1.97 -7.19 1.82
C GLY A 9 -1.52 -7.43 0.40
N LYS A 10 -1.98 -8.53 -0.22
CA LYS A 10 -1.64 -8.89 -1.60
C LYS A 10 -2.24 -7.92 -2.62
N GLU A 11 -3.49 -7.50 -2.44
CA GLU A 11 -4.14 -6.51 -3.30
C GLU A 11 -3.42 -5.16 -3.22
N ILE A 12 -3.09 -4.71 -2.02
CA ILE A 12 -2.32 -3.48 -1.82
C ILE A 12 -0.95 -3.56 -2.49
N ILE A 13 -0.27 -4.69 -2.40
CA ILE A 13 1.02 -4.91 -3.08
C ILE A 13 0.88 -4.78 -4.60
N GLN A 14 -0.14 -5.42 -5.19
CA GLN A 14 -0.39 -5.32 -6.63
C GLN A 14 -0.74 -3.89 -7.06
N LEU A 15 -1.56 -3.20 -6.29
CA LEU A 15 -1.89 -1.78 -6.48
C LEU A 15 -0.63 -0.92 -6.47
N LEU A 16 0.21 -1.06 -5.44
CA LEU A 16 1.46 -0.31 -5.33
C LEU A 16 2.42 -0.64 -6.49
N LYS A 17 2.48 -1.90 -6.93
CA LYS A 17 3.26 -2.28 -8.12
C LYS A 17 2.77 -1.57 -9.38
N SER A 18 1.46 -1.47 -9.60
CA SER A 18 0.89 -0.83 -10.78
C SER A 18 1.26 0.66 -10.90
N ILE A 19 1.50 1.33 -9.78
CA ILE A 19 1.88 2.75 -9.72
C ILE A 19 3.41 2.96 -9.62
N GLY A 20 4.22 1.91 -9.84
CA GLY A 20 5.67 2.03 -9.93
C GLY A 20 6.45 1.73 -8.64
N PHE A 21 5.85 1.05 -7.66
CA PHE A 21 6.61 0.45 -6.55
C PHE A 21 7.13 -0.94 -6.92
N SER A 22 8.27 -1.30 -6.37
CA SER A 22 8.86 -2.63 -6.52
C SER A 22 9.09 -3.25 -5.16
N GLU A 23 8.88 -4.55 -5.06
CA GLU A 23 9.24 -5.31 -3.86
C GLU A 23 10.76 -5.35 -3.72
N VAL A 24 11.24 -5.10 -2.49
CA VAL A 24 12.67 -5.09 -2.16
C VAL A 24 13.04 -6.28 -1.31
N SER A 25 12.24 -6.54 -0.28
CA SER A 25 12.47 -7.66 0.63
C SER A 25 11.17 -8.04 1.34
N CYS A 26 11.12 -9.28 1.82
CA CYS A 26 10.05 -9.76 2.68
C CYS A 26 10.67 -10.33 3.95
N LYS A 27 10.13 -10.00 5.12
CA LYS A 27 10.53 -10.58 6.41
C LYS A 27 9.28 -11.07 7.12
N GLY A 28 9.12 -12.39 7.19
CA GLY A 28 7.92 -13.01 7.73
C GLY A 28 6.69 -12.60 6.93
N SER A 29 5.67 -12.06 7.59
CA SER A 29 4.46 -11.56 6.95
C SER A 29 4.56 -10.11 6.47
N HIS A 30 5.72 -9.45 6.53
CA HIS A 30 5.84 -8.03 6.13
C HIS A 30 6.69 -7.87 4.86
N VAL A 31 6.08 -7.31 3.82
CA VAL A 31 6.72 -7.01 2.54
C VAL A 31 7.13 -5.55 2.51
N LYS A 32 8.40 -5.30 2.18
CA LYS A 32 8.95 -3.98 1.95
C LYS A 32 8.90 -3.66 0.46
N LEU A 33 8.18 -2.60 0.11
CA LEU A 33 8.18 -2.03 -1.22
C LEU A 33 8.95 -0.71 -1.24
N LYS A 34 9.55 -0.40 -2.38
CA LYS A 34 10.22 0.86 -2.65
C LYS A 34 9.73 1.37 -4.00
N GLY A 35 9.35 2.62 -4.05
CA GLY A 35 8.91 3.28 -5.27
C GLY A 35 9.35 4.74 -5.29
N PHE A 36 9.02 5.41 -6.38
CA PHE A 36 9.15 6.84 -6.51
C PHE A 36 7.76 7.44 -6.70
N ARG A 37 7.44 8.44 -5.90
CA ARG A 37 6.19 9.20 -6.02
C ARG A 37 6.54 10.67 -5.86
N ASP A 38 6.04 11.51 -6.77
CA ASP A 38 6.29 12.96 -6.79
C ASP A 38 7.80 13.32 -6.74
N GLY A 39 8.64 12.51 -7.39
CA GLY A 39 10.10 12.70 -7.39
C GLY A 39 10.82 12.22 -6.13
N GLU A 40 10.10 11.76 -5.11
CA GLU A 40 10.66 11.30 -3.84
C GLU A 40 10.70 9.77 -3.73
N LYS A 41 11.81 9.24 -3.20
CA LYS A 41 11.94 7.82 -2.86
C LYS A 41 11.06 7.51 -1.66
N ARG A 42 10.11 6.60 -1.82
CA ARG A 42 9.21 6.17 -0.76
C ARG A 42 9.40 4.70 -0.45
N ILE A 43 9.34 4.36 0.84
CA ILE A 43 9.44 2.99 1.33
C ILE A 43 8.15 2.68 2.07
N VAL A 44 7.53 1.57 1.72
CA VAL A 44 6.24 1.15 2.25
C VAL A 44 6.37 -0.25 2.80
N ILE A 45 5.82 -0.48 3.99
CA ILE A 45 5.79 -1.82 4.60
C ILE A 45 4.33 -2.29 4.62
N VAL A 46 4.07 -3.41 3.95
CA VAL A 46 2.73 -3.98 3.82
C VAL A 46 2.69 -5.34 4.53
N PRO A 47 1.80 -5.55 5.51
CA PRO A 47 1.56 -6.87 6.07
C PRO A 47 0.76 -7.73 5.08
N LEU A 48 1.18 -8.98 4.89
CA LEU A 48 0.53 -10.01 4.08
C LEU A 48 -0.57 -10.71 4.88
N HIS A 49 -1.58 -9.94 5.29
CA HIS A 49 -2.78 -10.49 5.93
C HIS A 49 -3.95 -10.48 4.92
N ASP A 50 -4.91 -11.38 5.09
CA ASP A 50 -6.08 -11.46 4.20
C ASP A 50 -6.98 -10.22 4.32
N GLU A 51 -7.02 -9.60 5.50
CA GLU A 51 -7.72 -8.34 5.73
C GLU A 51 -6.83 -7.35 6.48
N LEU A 52 -6.68 -6.15 5.93
CA LEU A 52 -5.98 -5.06 6.59
C LEU A 52 -6.96 -4.14 7.30
N ALA A 53 -6.70 -3.90 8.60
CA ALA A 53 -7.45 -2.92 9.37
C ALA A 53 -7.33 -1.52 8.75
N PHE A 54 -8.38 -0.70 8.94
CA PHE A 54 -8.45 0.66 8.41
C PHE A 54 -7.24 1.53 8.79
N GLY A 55 -6.77 1.43 10.04
CA GLY A 55 -5.58 2.15 10.50
C GLY A 55 -4.32 1.74 9.76
N THR A 56 -4.18 0.44 9.45
CA THR A 56 -3.05 -0.12 8.71
C THR A 56 -3.06 0.36 7.26
N LEU A 57 -4.21 0.27 6.58
CA LEU A 57 -4.38 0.79 5.22
C LEU A 57 -4.03 2.27 5.14
N ARG A 58 -4.55 3.08 6.07
CA ARG A 58 -4.27 4.53 6.10
C ARG A 58 -2.78 4.82 6.33
N SER A 59 -2.11 4.04 7.17
CA SER A 59 -0.67 4.15 7.40
C SER A 59 0.14 3.84 6.13
N ILE A 60 -0.24 2.76 5.43
CA ILE A 60 0.37 2.34 4.17
C ILE A 60 0.20 3.43 3.10
N LEU A 61 -1.01 3.95 2.91
CA LEU A 61 -1.27 5.02 1.95
C LEU A 61 -0.42 6.25 2.25
N ARG A 62 -0.32 6.65 3.52
CA ARG A 62 0.53 7.77 3.93
C ARG A 62 2.01 7.54 3.61
N GLN A 63 2.53 6.33 3.83
CA GLN A 63 3.91 5.97 3.46
C GLN A 63 4.11 6.00 1.94
N ALA A 64 3.12 5.54 1.17
CA ALA A 64 3.13 5.54 -0.28
C ALA A 64 2.92 6.93 -0.91
N GLY A 65 2.52 7.93 -0.12
CA GLY A 65 2.14 9.25 -0.64
C GLY A 65 0.80 9.25 -1.36
N LEU A 66 -0.10 8.34 -1.00
CA LEU A 66 -1.42 8.19 -1.59
C LEU A 66 -2.50 8.72 -0.64
N THR A 67 -3.58 9.23 -1.22
CA THR A 67 -4.81 9.56 -0.52
C THR A 67 -5.83 8.42 -0.64
N VAL A 68 -6.85 8.46 0.21
CA VAL A 68 -8.03 7.59 0.10
C VAL A 68 -8.72 7.74 -1.26
N LYS A 69 -8.65 8.93 -1.86
CA LYS A 69 -9.21 9.21 -3.19
C LYS A 69 -8.40 8.50 -4.28
N ASP A 70 -7.07 8.53 -4.19
CA ASP A 70 -6.21 7.81 -5.13
C ASP A 70 -6.48 6.31 -5.08
N LEU A 71 -6.61 5.76 -3.88
CA LEU A 71 -6.95 4.35 -3.70
C LEU A 71 -8.29 4.01 -4.38
N ARG A 72 -9.32 4.84 -4.25
CA ARG A 72 -10.61 4.62 -4.93
C ARG A 72 -10.55 4.71 -6.45
N ASN A 73 -9.57 5.40 -7.01
CA ASN A 73 -9.40 5.48 -8.47
C ASN A 73 -8.61 4.29 -9.04
N LEU A 74 -7.92 3.54 -8.19
CA LEU A 74 -7.08 2.43 -8.58
C LEU A 74 -7.76 1.06 -8.40
N ILE A 75 -8.91 1.02 -7.72
CA ILE A 75 -9.73 -0.19 -7.48
C ILE A 75 -10.94 -0.15 -8.39
#